data_AF-A0A7C4XXE6-F1
#
_entry.id   AF-A0A7C4XXE6-F1
#
_cell.length_a   1.000
_cell.length_b   1.000
_cell.length_c   1.000
_cell.angle_alpha   90.00
_cell.angle_beta   90.00
_cell.angle_gamma   90.00
#
_symmetry.space_group_name_H-M   'P 1'
#
loop_
_entity.id
_entity.type
_entity.pdbx_description
1 polymer ?
#
loop_
_entity_poly.entity_id
_entity_poly.type
_entity_poly.pdbx_seq_one_letter_code
_entity_poly.pdbx_strand_id
1 'polypeptide(L)'
;MEPGAGHRSARTAIAAVADALTAHGFAAHPEARGDELAIVSECCPFGETAQQYPHVVCALDRGMIRGMLARLYGETSPRFDVSRPDGADHCVARV
;
A
#
# COMPACT_ATOMS: atom_id res chain seq x y z
N MET A 1 -14.24 -12.27 23.14
CA MET A 1 -14.86 -11.32 22.19
C MET A 1 -13.90 -10.14 22.13
N GLU A 2 -12.98 -10.14 21.18
CA GLU A 2 -12.12 -8.98 20.96
C GLU A 2 -12.99 -7.92 20.27
N PRO A 3 -13.19 -6.73 20.84
CA PRO A 3 -14.08 -5.74 20.27
C PRO A 3 -13.55 -5.33 18.90
N GLY A 4 -14.39 -5.47 17.87
CA GLY A 4 -14.16 -4.81 16.60
C GLY A 4 -14.08 -3.31 16.85
N ALA A 5 -12.87 -2.75 16.86
CA ALA A 5 -12.71 -1.34 16.55
C ALA A 5 -13.40 -1.16 15.20
N GLY A 6 -14.52 -0.45 15.19
CA GLY A 6 -15.35 -0.28 13.99
C GLY A 6 -14.47 0.10 12.81
N HIS A 7 -14.76 -0.47 11.64
CA HIS A 7 -14.06 -0.15 10.39
C HIS A 7 -13.82 1.36 10.32
N ARG A 8 -12.55 1.75 10.14
CA ARG A 8 -12.17 3.17 10.04
C ARG A 8 -12.74 3.74 8.74
N SER A 9 -12.80 5.06 8.62
CA SER A 9 -13.02 5.65 7.29
C SER A 9 -11.90 5.20 6.33
N ALA A 10 -12.20 5.07 5.03
CA ALA A 10 -11.21 4.69 4.02
C ALA A 10 -9.94 5.56 4.11
N ARG A 11 -10.12 6.88 4.27
CA ARG A 11 -9.01 7.84 4.42
C ARG A 11 -8.17 7.55 5.67
N THR A 12 -8.78 7.27 6.81
CA THR A 12 -8.05 6.96 8.05
C THR A 12 -7.33 5.62 7.98
N ALA A 13 -7.92 4.62 7.33
CA ALA A 13 -7.26 3.33 7.10
C ALA A 13 -6.04 3.49 6.19
N ILE A 14 -6.20 4.20 5.06
CA ILE A 14 -5.13 4.46 4.10
C ILE A 14 -3.97 5.23 4.73
N ALA A 15 -4.24 6.27 5.53
CA ALA A 15 -3.21 6.98 6.27
C ALA A 15 -2.44 6.04 7.22
N ALA A 16 -3.15 5.21 7.98
CA ALA A 16 -2.50 4.27 8.91
C ALA A 16 -1.68 3.18 8.19
N VAL A 17 -2.11 2.74 7.00
CA VAL A 17 -1.34 1.82 6.17
C VAL A 17 -0.08 2.51 5.64
N ALA A 18 -0.18 3.75 5.17
CA ALA A 18 0.97 4.52 4.71
C ALA A 18 1.99 4.75 5.84
N ASP A 19 1.53 5.08 7.05
CA ASP A 19 2.39 5.22 8.23
C ASP A 19 3.14 3.92 8.55
N ALA A 20 2.45 2.78 8.52
CA ALA A 20 3.05 1.47 8.76
C ALA A 20 4.10 1.13 7.70
N LEU A 21 3.81 1.35 6.41
CA LEU A 21 4.77 1.15 5.33
C LEU A 21 5.98 2.09 5.45
N THR A 22 5.77 3.34 5.84
CA THR A 22 6.87 4.28 6.12
C THR A 22 7.77 3.78 7.25
N ALA A 23 7.19 3.24 8.33
CA ALA A 23 7.97 2.60 9.41
C ALA A 23 8.79 1.39 8.92
N HIS A 24 8.39 0.77 7.81
CA HIS A 24 9.10 -0.32 7.13
C HIS A 24 9.99 0.12 5.96
N GLY A 25 10.22 1.44 5.79
CA GLY A 25 11.18 1.97 4.82
C GLY A 25 10.63 2.23 3.41
N PHE A 26 9.31 2.17 3.22
CA PHE A 26 8.69 2.45 1.91
C PHE A 26 8.54 3.95 1.60
N ALA A 27 8.81 4.83 2.59
CA ALA A 27 8.56 6.27 2.47
C ALA A 27 7.18 6.56 1.85
N ALA A 28 6.16 5.90 2.41
CA ALA A 28 4.81 5.89 1.87
C ALA A 28 3.97 7.04 2.44
N HIS A 29 3.05 7.56 1.62
CA HIS A 29 2.11 8.58 2.04
C HIS A 29 0.75 8.39 1.36
N PRO A 30 -0.33 8.87 2.00
CA PRO A 30 -1.65 8.86 1.38
C PRO A 30 -1.78 9.99 0.36
N GLU A 31 -2.37 9.71 -0.79
CA GLU A 31 -2.75 10.72 -1.79
C GLU A 31 -4.27 10.62 -2.08
N ALA A 32 -4.90 11.75 -2.39
CA ALA A 32 -6.28 11.79 -2.84
C ALA A 32 -6.39 12.61 -4.13
N ARG A 33 -6.97 12.02 -5.17
CA ARG A 33 -7.23 12.70 -6.45
C ARG A 33 -8.71 12.57 -6.79
N GLY A 34 -9.48 13.62 -6.50
CA GLY A 34 -10.94 13.57 -6.58
C GLY A 34 -11.49 12.59 -5.54
N ASP A 35 -12.30 11.64 -5.99
CA ASP A 35 -12.90 10.60 -5.14
C ASP A 35 -12.01 9.35 -4.98
N GLU A 36 -10.86 9.30 -5.65
CA GLU A 36 -9.94 8.16 -5.58
C GLU A 36 -8.86 8.39 -4.51
N LEU A 37 -8.66 7.38 -3.66
CA LEU A 37 -7.63 7.38 -2.62
C LEU A 37 -6.50 6.43 -3.02
N ALA A 38 -5.27 6.82 -2.72
CA ALA A 38 -4.09 6.03 -3.05
C ALA A 38 -3.08 6.01 -1.92
N ILE A 39 -2.26 4.95 -1.91
CA ILE A 39 -1.02 4.86 -1.15
C ILE A 39 0.11 4.96 -2.17
N VAL A 40 0.94 6.00 -2.03
CA VAL A 40 2.13 6.22 -2.87
C VAL A 40 3.36 5.81 -2.07
N SER A 41 4.19 4.93 -2.61
CA SER A 41 5.48 4.53 -2.01
C SER A 41 6.63 5.11 -2.82
N GLU A 42 7.33 6.09 -2.24
CA GLU A 42 8.46 6.79 -2.87
C GLU A 42 9.73 5.95 -2.88
N CYS A 43 9.86 5.01 -1.94
CA CYS A 43 11.00 4.11 -1.85
C CYS A 43 10.56 2.65 -1.92
N CYS A 44 11.33 1.81 -2.61
CA CYS A 44 11.22 0.36 -2.48
C CYS A 44 12.38 -0.13 -1.60
N PRO A 45 12.11 -0.63 -0.37
CA PRO A 45 13.17 -1.07 0.55
C PRO A 45 13.94 -2.29 0.02
N PHE A 46 13.40 -2.97 -1.00
CA PHE A 46 14.02 -4.11 -1.64
C PHE A 46 14.96 -3.74 -2.81
N GLY A 47 14.96 -2.48 -3.25
CA GLY A 47 15.89 -1.95 -4.26
C GLY A 47 16.00 -2.83 -5.51
N GLU A 48 17.23 -3.22 -5.86
CA GLU A 48 17.53 -4.09 -7.02
C GLU A 48 16.86 -5.47 -6.93
N THR A 49 16.59 -5.98 -5.73
CA THR A 49 15.92 -7.28 -5.56
C THR A 49 14.52 -7.26 -6.13
N ALA A 50 13.80 -6.14 -5.99
CA ALA A 50 12.48 -5.96 -6.61
C ALA A 50 12.56 -5.93 -8.14
N GLN A 51 13.68 -5.48 -8.72
CA GLN A 51 13.89 -5.49 -10.17
C GLN A 51 14.24 -6.88 -10.70
N GLN A 52 15.02 -7.65 -9.94
CA GLN A 52 15.40 -9.01 -10.31
C GLN A 52 14.25 -10.02 -10.13
N TYR A 53 13.43 -9.85 -9.08
CA TYR A 53 12.36 -10.78 -8.72
C TYR A 53 11.01 -10.07 -8.50
N PRO A 54 10.51 -9.31 -9.48
CA PRO A 54 9.34 -8.45 -9.30
C PRO A 54 8.08 -9.24 -8.92
N HIS A 55 7.87 -10.41 -9.50
CA HIS A 55 6.70 -11.24 -9.20
C HIS A 55 6.63 -11.71 -7.74
N VAL A 56 7.77 -11.92 -7.08
CA VAL A 56 7.82 -12.41 -5.70
C VAL A 56 7.81 -11.24 -4.73
N VAL A 57 8.71 -10.27 -4.94
CA VAL A 57 8.90 -9.14 -4.04
C VAL A 57 7.68 -8.22 -4.06
N CYS A 58 7.16 -7.87 -5.23
CA CYS A 58 5.98 -7.02 -5.30
C CYS A 58 4.72 -7.74 -4.84
N ALA A 59 4.63 -9.07 -4.96
CA ALA A 59 3.51 -9.81 -4.40
C ALA A 59 3.46 -9.71 -2.87
N LEU A 60 4.62 -9.73 -2.20
CA LEU A 60 4.71 -9.56 -0.75
C LEU A 60 4.21 -8.17 -0.32
N ASP A 61 4.71 -7.10 -0.93
CA ASP A 61 4.25 -5.72 -0.69
C ASP A 61 2.75 -5.55 -0.92
N ARG A 62 2.26 -5.99 -2.09
CA ARG A 62 0.84 -5.96 -2.45
C ARG A 62 -0.01 -6.73 -1.45
N GLY A 63 0.48 -7.87 -0.96
CA GLY A 63 -0.17 -8.68 0.07
C GLY A 63 -0.27 -7.96 1.42
N MET A 64 0.80 -7.28 1.84
CA MET A 64 0.81 -6.49 3.07
C MET A 64 -0.23 -5.37 3.02
N ILE A 65 -0.29 -4.61 1.92
CA ILE A 65 -1.28 -3.53 1.72
C ILE A 65 -2.70 -4.08 1.79
N ARG A 66 -2.99 -5.16 1.05
CA ARG A 66 -4.30 -5.83 1.05
C ARG A 66 -4.72 -6.27 2.45
N GLY A 67 -3.84 -6.96 3.18
CA GLY A 67 -4.14 -7.48 4.50
C GLY A 67 -4.39 -6.38 5.54
N MET A 68 -3.60 -5.31 5.52
CA MET A 68 -3.80 -4.18 6.43
C MET A 68 -5.10 -3.42 6.12
N LEU A 69 -5.42 -3.17 4.85
CA LEU A 69 -6.69 -2.55 4.46
C LEU A 69 -7.89 -3.43 4.84
N ALA A 70 -7.82 -4.74 4.58
CA ALA A 70 -8.83 -5.71 4.98
C ALA A 70 -9.12 -5.63 6.49
N ARG A 71 -8.07 -5.52 7.31
CA ARG A 71 -8.21 -5.42 8.77
C ARG A 71 -8.79 -4.09 9.26
N LEU A 72 -8.45 -2.98 8.61
CA LEU A 72 -8.73 -1.62 9.08
C LEU A 72 -10.02 -1.01 8.50
N TYR A 73 -10.35 -1.35 7.26
CA TYR A 73 -11.45 -0.77 6.50
C TYR A 73 -12.45 -1.83 5.99
N GLY A 74 -12.00 -3.08 5.84
CA GLY A 74 -12.79 -4.18 5.30
C GLY A 74 -12.19 -4.67 3.97
N GLU A 75 -12.76 -5.76 3.43
CA GLU A 75 -12.27 -6.36 2.18
C GLU A 75 -12.21 -5.31 1.05
N THR A 76 -11.00 -5.09 0.53
CA THR A 76 -10.75 -4.19 -0.60
C THR A 76 -9.98 -4.93 -1.69
N SER A 77 -10.07 -4.42 -2.92
CA SER A 77 -9.27 -4.90 -4.04
C SER A 77 -8.43 -3.76 -4.61
N PRO A 78 -7.36 -3.33 -3.90
CA PRO A 78 -6.51 -2.26 -4.39
C PRO A 78 -5.92 -2.60 -5.75
N ARG A 79 -5.91 -1.60 -6.63
CA ARG A 79 -5.29 -1.67 -7.96
C ARG A 79 -3.86 -1.17 -7.87
N PHE A 80 -2.93 -1.89 -8.49
CA PHE A 80 -1.49 -1.60 -8.45
C PHE A 80 -1.03 -1.26 -9.87
N ASP A 81 -1.32 -0.03 -10.29
CA ASP A 81 -1.22 0.38 -11.70
C ASP A 81 0.16 0.93 -12.08
N VAL A 82 0.92 1.39 -11.08
CA VAL A 82 2.23 2.01 -11.28
C VAL A 82 3.23 1.32 -10.35
N SER A 83 4.34 0.84 -10.90
CA SER A 83 5.37 0.17 -10.11
C SER A 83 6.78 0.46 -10.63
N ARG A 84 7.75 0.49 -9.70
CA ARG A 84 9.16 0.74 -10.04
C ARG A 84 9.76 -0.32 -10.99
N PRO A 85 9.45 -1.63 -10.85
CA PRO A 85 9.90 -2.63 -11.83
C PRO A 85 9.38 -2.39 -13.25
N ASP A 86 8.27 -1.67 -13.42
CA ASP A 86 7.74 -1.28 -14.74
C ASP A 86 8.37 0.04 -15.26
N GLY A 87 9.38 0.57 -14.56
CA GLY A 87 10.10 1.79 -14.94
C GLY A 87 9.57 3.09 -14.33
N ALA A 88 8.62 3.03 -13.41
CA ALA A 88 8.13 4.22 -12.70
C ALA A 88 9.07 4.66 -11.58
N ASP A 89 8.97 5.92 -11.17
CA ASP A 89 9.75 6.47 -10.05
C ASP A 89 9.20 6.05 -8.68
N HIS A 90 7.91 5.72 -8.59
CA HIS A 90 7.23 5.36 -7.36
C HIS A 90 6.20 4.23 -7.62
N CYS A 91 5.74 3.57 -6.55
CA CYS A 91 4.66 2.59 -6.63
C CYS A 91 3.34 3.21 -6.15
N VAL A 92 2.22 2.86 -6.81
CA VAL A 92 0.88 3.37 -6.44
C VAL A 92 -0.09 2.22 -6.23
N ALA A 93 -0.75 2.21 -5.07
CA ALA A 93 -1.88 1.34 -4.77
C ALA A 93 -3.16 2.19 -4.63
N ARG A 94 -4.11 2.05 -5.57
CA ARG A 94 -5.39 2.77 -5.57
C ARG A 94 -6.46 1.92 -4.91
N VAL A 95 -7.20 2.51 -3.96
CA VAL A 95 -8.24 1.85 -3.16
C VAL A 95 -9.62 2.26 -3.65
#